data_AF-A5ALJ6-F1
#
_entry.id   AF-A5ALJ6-F1
#
_cell.length_a   1.000
_cell.length_b   1.000
_cell.length_c   1.000
_cell.angle_alpha   90.00
_cell.angle_beta   90.00
_cell.angle_gamma   90.00
#
_symmetry.space_group_name_H-M   'P 1'
#
loop_
_entity.id
_entity.type
_entity.pdbx_description
1 polymer ?
#
loop_
_entity_poly.entity_id
_entity_poly.type
_entity_poly.pdbx_seq_one_letter_code
_entity_poly.pdbx_strand_id
1 'polypeptide(L)'
;MERDLSKLNRDPSKILYVSGHAIESCLQPENCVPIKPWKVEADDTVLLDLIPFLEYVARHRPADIRPVLASYQGRDIATEFIARSKDHQRRMLEQRQHGRFWQR
;
A
#
# COMPACT_ATOMS: atom_id res chain seq x y z
N MET A 1 15.98 -0.28 19.50
CA MET A 1 14.79 -0.83 20.17
C MET A 1 13.95 -1.47 19.09
N GLU A 2 13.79 -2.78 19.14
CA GLU A 2 12.96 -3.52 18.18
C GLU A 2 11.48 -3.30 18.51
N ARG A 3 10.65 -3.29 17.47
CA ARG A 3 9.20 -3.12 17.50
C ARG A 3 8.58 -4.49 17.29
N ASP A 4 7.98 -5.00 18.36
CA ASP A 4 7.24 -6.26 18.37
C ASP A 4 5.73 -5.99 18.26
N LEU A 5 5.16 -6.18 17.07
CA LEU A 5 3.74 -5.98 16.79
C LEU A 5 2.86 -7.05 17.45
N SER A 6 3.42 -8.21 17.84
CA SER A 6 2.67 -9.26 18.54
C SER A 6 2.12 -8.78 19.90
N LYS A 7 2.73 -7.73 20.47
CA LYS A 7 2.33 -7.13 21.75
C LYS A 7 1.13 -6.19 21.65
N LEU A 8 0.63 -5.91 20.45
CA LEU A 8 -0.48 -4.96 20.25
C LEU A 8 -1.86 -5.54 20.62
N ASN A 9 -1.96 -6.85 20.90
CA ASN A 9 -3.24 -7.55 21.12
C ASN A 9 -4.26 -7.21 20.02
N ARG A 10 -3.80 -7.32 18.77
CA ARG A 10 -4.57 -7.10 17.54
C ARG A 10 -4.26 -8.23 16.58
N ASP A 11 -5.21 -8.54 15.71
CA ASP A 11 -5.01 -9.52 14.64
C ASP A 11 -3.90 -9.04 13.68
N PRO A 12 -2.76 -9.77 13.55
CA PRO A 12 -1.68 -9.41 12.65
C PRO A 12 -2.12 -9.25 11.18
N SER A 13 -3.21 -9.92 10.77
CA SER A 13 -3.75 -9.79 9.41
C SER A 13 -4.30 -8.39 9.11
N LYS A 14 -4.49 -7.55 10.14
CA LYS A 14 -5.08 -6.20 10.08
C LYS A 14 -4.13 -5.10 10.56
N ILE A 15 -2.84 -5.39 10.76
CA ILE A 15 -1.86 -4.42 11.25
C ILE A 15 -0.98 -3.93 10.11
N LEU A 16 -0.76 -2.61 10.05
CA LEU A 16 0.24 -1.97 9.22
C LEU A 16 1.21 -1.20 10.13
N TYR A 17 2.51 -1.36 9.92
CA TYR A 17 3.55 -0.59 10.60
C TYR A 17 4.26 0.34 9.61
N VAL A 18 3.89 1.61 9.62
CA VAL A 18 4.48 2.66 8.76
C VAL A 18 5.65 3.32 9.49
N SER A 19 6.86 3.27 8.92
CA SER A 19 8.05 3.85 9.54
C SER A 19 9.18 4.07 8.55
N GLY A 20 10.00 5.11 8.79
CA GLY A 20 11.25 5.35 8.06
C GLY A 20 12.30 4.26 8.25
N HIS A 21 12.18 3.48 9.33
CA HIS A 21 13.10 2.42 9.72
C HIS A 21 12.37 1.08 9.87
N ALA A 22 11.26 0.89 9.15
CA ALA A 22 10.36 -0.25 9.39
C ALA A 22 11.08 -1.61 9.27
N ILE A 23 11.92 -1.77 8.24
CA ILE A 23 12.65 -3.03 7.98
C ILE A 23 13.72 -3.31 9.04
N GLU A 24 14.39 -2.28 9.53
CA GLU A 24 15.51 -2.41 10.48
C GLU A 24 15.03 -2.59 11.92
N SER A 25 13.80 -2.17 12.22
CA SER A 25 13.31 -2.04 13.59
C SER A 25 12.11 -2.91 13.90
N CYS A 26 11.52 -3.67 12.97
CA CYS A 26 10.32 -4.46 13.22
C CYS A 26 10.60 -5.97 13.22
N LEU A 27 10.00 -6.69 14.17
CA LEU A 27 10.08 -8.15 14.25
C LEU A 27 9.11 -8.87 13.30
N GLN A 28 8.18 -8.15 12.69
CA GLN A 28 7.21 -8.64 11.70
C GLN A 28 7.33 -7.82 10.40
N PRO A 29 8.38 -8.06 9.59
CA PRO A 29 8.65 -7.30 8.36
C PRO A 29 7.50 -7.39 7.35
N GLU A 30 6.71 -8.46 7.37
CA GLU A 30 5.54 -8.67 6.51
C GLU A 30 4.38 -7.72 6.79
N ASN A 31 4.38 -7.03 7.93
CA ASN A 31 3.43 -5.98 8.28
C ASN A 31 3.98 -4.56 8.06
N CYS A 32 5.20 -4.44 7.55
CA CYS A 32 5.90 -3.17 7.42
C CYS A 32 5.55 -2.44 6.12
N VAL A 33 5.40 -1.12 6.25
CA VAL A 33 5.31 -0.16 5.15
C VAL A 33 6.50 0.79 5.33
N PRO A 34 7.66 0.47 4.73
CA PRO A 34 8.82 1.35 4.78
C PRO A 34 8.51 2.62 3.99
N ILE A 35 8.84 3.77 4.57
CA ILE A 35 8.74 5.08 3.92
C ILE A 35 10.09 5.78 3.97
N LYS A 36 10.28 6.82 3.14
CA LYS A 36 11.49 7.65 3.22
C LYS A 36 11.55 8.34 4.61
N PRO A 37 12.67 8.27 5.35
CA PRO A 37 12.85 9.13 6.51
C PRO A 37 12.80 10.61 6.10
N TRP A 38 12.00 11.41 6.80
CA TRP A 38 11.93 12.84 6.58
C TRP A 38 13.18 13.55 7.10
N LYS A 39 13.74 14.45 6.30
CA LYS A 39 14.96 15.22 6.56
C LYS A 39 14.72 16.72 6.34
N VAL A 40 13.58 17.23 6.82
CA VAL A 40 13.22 18.66 6.80
C VAL A 40 13.02 19.22 5.38
N GLU A 41 12.68 18.35 4.43
CA GLU A 41 12.30 18.79 3.08
C GLU A 41 10.86 19.31 3.09
N ALA A 42 10.66 20.54 2.59
CA ALA A 42 9.36 21.22 2.59
C ALA A 42 8.40 20.70 1.51
N ASP A 43 8.95 20.05 0.48
CA ASP A 43 8.25 19.44 -0.65
C ASP A 43 8.01 17.93 -0.44
N ASP A 44 8.31 17.39 0.74
CA ASP A 44 8.05 15.98 1.04
C ASP A 44 6.55 15.71 1.15
N THR A 45 6.04 14.87 0.25
CA THR A 45 4.64 14.47 0.18
C THR A 45 4.41 13.00 0.54
N VAL A 46 5.41 12.29 1.08
CA VAL A 46 5.37 10.82 1.22
C VAL A 46 4.14 10.34 1.99
N LEU A 47 3.74 11.05 3.06
CA LEU A 47 2.54 10.70 3.82
C LEU A 47 1.24 10.99 3.05
N LEU A 48 1.20 12.04 2.23
CA LEU A 48 0.06 12.35 1.36
C LEU A 48 -0.07 11.30 0.25
N ASP A 49 1.04 10.92 -0.35
CA ASP A 49 1.10 9.94 -1.44
C ASP A 49 0.65 8.54 -0.98
N LEU A 50 0.75 8.24 0.32
CA LEU A 50 0.31 6.98 0.91
C LEU A 50 -1.22 6.91 1.14
N ILE A 51 -1.92 8.05 1.19
CA ILE A 51 -3.36 8.13 1.47
C ILE A 51 -4.19 7.20 0.56
N PRO A 52 -4.04 7.22 -0.77
CA PRO A 52 -4.88 6.40 -1.66
C PRO A 52 -4.77 4.90 -1.37
N PHE A 53 -3.57 4.42 -1.03
CA PHE A 53 -3.33 3.02 -0.66
C PHE A 53 -4.05 2.67 0.65
N LEU A 54 -3.89 3.51 1.68
CA LEU A 54 -4.52 3.28 2.99
C LEU A 54 -6.04 3.29 2.89
N GLU A 55 -6.61 4.25 2.14
CA GLU A 55 -8.04 4.29 1.89
C GLU A 55 -8.53 3.04 1.13
N TYR A 56 -7.77 2.58 0.15
CA TYR A 56 -8.10 1.35 -0.58
C TYR A 56 -8.16 0.15 0.36
N VAL A 57 -7.15 -0.03 1.22
CA VAL A 57 -7.11 -1.11 2.22
C VAL A 57 -8.30 -1.00 3.18
N ALA A 58 -8.60 0.20 3.69
CA ALA A 58 -9.71 0.42 4.61
C ALA A 58 -11.08 0.12 3.98
N ARG A 59 -11.25 0.45 2.69
CA ARG A 59 -12.50 0.22 1.94
C ARG A 59 -12.68 -1.25 1.55
N HIS A 60 -11.63 -1.90 1.04
CA HIS A 60 -11.73 -3.26 0.51
C HIS A 60 -11.53 -4.35 1.57
N ARG A 61 -10.94 -3.99 2.73
CA ARG A 61 -10.77 -4.86 3.89
C ARG A 61 -10.26 -6.26 3.51
N PRO A 62 -9.06 -6.37 2.92
CA PRO A 62 -8.51 -7.67 2.56
C PRO A 62 -8.52 -8.61 3.76
N ALA A 63 -8.77 -9.90 3.52
CA ALA A 63 -8.78 -10.90 4.58
C ALA A 63 -7.45 -10.92 5.35
N ASP A 64 -6.35 -10.73 4.64
CA ASP A 64 -5.01 -10.56 5.20
C ASP A 64 -4.27 -9.47 4.43
N ILE A 65 -3.66 -8.52 5.16
CA ILE A 65 -2.90 -7.42 4.56
C ILE A 65 -1.51 -7.84 4.07
N ARG A 66 -0.93 -8.92 4.62
CA ARG A 66 0.46 -9.32 4.36
C ARG A 66 0.69 -9.73 2.90
N PRO A 67 -0.18 -10.51 2.23
CA PRO A 67 -0.04 -10.79 0.80
C PRO A 67 -0.16 -9.54 -0.09
N VAL A 68 -0.98 -8.57 0.33
CA VAL A 68 -1.10 -7.28 -0.38
C VAL A 68 0.24 -6.55 -0.32
N LEU A 69 0.84 -6.41 0.87
CA LEU A 69 2.15 -5.79 1.06
C LEU A 69 3.27 -6.54 0.32
N ALA A 70 3.26 -7.87 0.35
CA ALA A 70 4.22 -8.69 -0.38
C ALA A 70 4.22 -8.39 -1.89
N SER A 71 3.06 -8.05 -2.48
CA SER A 71 2.96 -7.66 -3.89
C SER A 71 3.68 -6.35 -4.25
N TYR A 72 4.09 -5.57 -3.25
CA TYR A 72 4.86 -4.32 -3.39
C TYR A 72 6.31 -4.47 -2.94
N GLN A 73 6.77 -5.66 -2.56
CA GLN A 73 8.12 -5.86 -2.04
C GLN A 73 9.19 -5.33 -3.01
N GLY A 74 10.13 -4.54 -2.48
CA GLY A 74 11.19 -3.89 -3.27
C GLY A 74 10.73 -2.67 -4.08
N ARG A 75 9.50 -2.20 -3.90
CA ARG A 75 8.95 -1.01 -4.57
C ARG A 75 8.44 -0.01 -3.54
N ASP A 76 8.39 1.26 -3.94
CA ASP A 76 7.66 2.28 -3.19
C ASP A 76 6.15 2.05 -3.33
N ILE A 77 5.47 1.81 -2.21
CA ILE A 77 4.04 1.42 -2.19
C ILE A 77 3.17 2.53 -2.78
N ALA A 78 3.43 3.79 -2.43
CA ALA A 78 2.63 4.91 -2.87
C ALA A 78 2.70 5.07 -4.41
N THR A 79 3.92 5.13 -4.94
CA THR A 79 4.19 5.28 -6.38
C THR A 79 3.60 4.11 -7.18
N GLU A 80 3.87 2.87 -6.74
CA GLU A 80 3.39 1.68 -7.43
C GLU A 80 1.87 1.57 -7.36
N PHE A 81 1.24 1.94 -6.24
CA PHE A 81 -0.22 1.91 -6.11
C PHE A 81 -0.89 2.89 -7.07
N ILE A 82 -0.35 4.11 -7.21
CA ILE A 82 -0.83 5.11 -8.17
C ILE A 82 -0.70 4.58 -9.60
N ALA A 83 0.46 4.01 -9.95
CA ALA A 83 0.71 3.45 -11.28
C ALA A 83 -0.27 2.30 -11.61
N ARG A 84 -0.44 1.35 -10.69
CA ARG A 84 -1.39 0.23 -10.83
C ARG A 84 -2.84 0.70 -10.95
N SER A 85 -3.22 1.71 -10.18
CA SER A 85 -4.58 2.28 -10.22
C SER A 85 -4.90 2.92 -11.57
N LYS A 86 -3.96 3.71 -12.12
CA LYS A 86 -4.11 4.31 -13.46
C LYS A 86 -4.22 3.25 -14.55
N ASP A 87 -3.37 2.23 -14.50
CA ASP A 87 -3.39 1.14 -15.48
C ASP A 87 -4.70 0.32 -15.40
N HIS A 88 -5.18 0.04 -14.19
CA HIS A 88 -6.46 -0.61 -13.98
C HIS A 88 -7.63 0.21 -14.54
N GLN A 89 -7.67 1.53 -14.26
CA GLN A 89 -8.69 2.43 -14.81
C GLN A 89 -8.68 2.45 -16.34
N ARG A 90 -7.50 2.50 -16.97
CA ARG A 90 -7.35 2.45 -18.42
C ARG A 90 -7.93 1.17 -19.02
N ARG A 91 -7.57 0.00 -18.48
CA ARG A 91 -8.09 -1.30 -18.95
C ARG A 91 -9.60 -1.40 -18.81
N MET A 92 -10.16 -0.88 -17.70
CA MET A 92 -11.61 -0.85 -17.49
C MET A 92 -12.33 0.01 -18.54
N LEU A 93 -11.74 1.14 -18.96
CA LEU A 93 -12.28 1.98 -20.03
C LEU A 93 -12.21 1.29 -21.39
N GLU A 94 -11.09 0.65 -21.72
CA GLU A 94 -10.90 -0.10 -22.97
C GLU A 94 -11.91 -1.25 -23.09
N GLN A 95 -12.13 -2.01 -22.01
CA GLN A 95 -13.13 -3.08 -21.98
C GLN A 95 -14.56 -2.57 -22.15
N ARG A 96 -14.91 -1.44 -21.51
CA ARG A 96 -16.23 -0.80 -21.68
C ARG A 96 -16.47 -0.33 -23.12
N GLN A 97 -15.44 0.17 -23.80
CA GLN A 97 -15.54 0.57 -25.20
C GLN A 97 -15.69 -0.64 -26.13
N HIS A 98 -14.89 -1.69 -25.92
CA HIS A 98 -15.02 -2.94 -26.69
C HIS A 98 -16.39 -3.58 -26.50
N GLY A 99 -16.89 -3.68 -25.26
CA GLY A 99 -18.23 -4.22 -24.98
C GLY A 99 -19.37 -3.45 -25.66
N ARG A 100 -19.25 -2.12 -25.82
CA ARG A 100 -20.23 -1.32 -26.58
C ARG A 100 -20.17 -1.58 -28.09
N PHE A 101 -19.02 -1.98 -28.61
CA PHE A 101 -18.82 -2.23 -30.05
C PHE A 101 -19.47 -3.53 -30.50
N TRP A 102 -19.49 -4.56 -29.64
CA TRP A 102 -20.11 -5.87 -29.92
C TRP A 102 -21.63 -5.93 -29.66
N GLN A 103 -22.25 -4.84 -29.22
CA GLN A 103 -23.71 -4.73 -29.02
C GLN A 103 -24.44 -3.94 -30.12
N ARG A 104 -23.79 -3.72 -31.27
CA ARG A 104 -24.39 -3.09 -32.46
C ARG A 104 -24.45 -4.05 -33.63
#